data_AF-A0A6I6AFA0-F1
#
_entry.id   AF-A0A6I6AFA0-F1
#
_cell.length_a   1.000
_cell.length_b   1.000
_cell.length_c   1.000
_cell.angle_alpha   90.00
_cell.angle_beta   90.00
_cell.angle_gamma   90.00
#
_symmetry.space_group_name_H-M   'P 1'
#
loop_
_entity.id
_entity.type
_entity.pdbx_description
1 polymer ?
#
loop_
_entity_poly.entity_id
_entity_poly.type
_entity_poly.pdbx_seq_one_letter_code
_entity_poly.pdbx_strand_id
1 'polypeptide(L)' 'MLEVNESTYLRWRNQYGGMKSEEANRLKQLEDENKRLKELAFDLSLDNKMLKYISEGN' A
#
# COMPACT_ATOMS: atom_id res chain seq x y z
N MET A 1 -26.54 -6.35 36.58
CA MET A 1 -26.34 -5.15 35.74
C MET A 1 -24.96 -5.17 35.07
N LEU A 2 -24.61 -6.25 34.36
CA LEU A 2 -23.33 -6.39 33.64
C LEU A 2 -23.52 -6.71 32.14
N GLU A 3 -24.70 -7.15 31.72
CA GLU A 3 -25.00 -7.52 30.33
C GLU A 3 -24.90 -6.35 29.32
N VAL A 4 -25.11 -5.12 29.78
CA VAL A 4 -25.00 -3.92 28.92
C VAL A 4 -23.54 -3.59 28.60
N ASN A 5 -22.59 -3.90 29.50
CA ASN A 5 -21.17 -3.60 29.29
C ASN A 5 -20.53 -4.57 28.28
N GLU A 6 -20.80 -5.87 28.43
CA GLU A 6 -20.22 -6.90 27.56
C GLU A 6 -20.76 -6.82 26.13
N SER A 7 -22.07 -6.62 25.97
CA SER A 7 -22.68 -6.41 24.65
C SER A 7 -22.18 -5.13 23.97
N THR A 8 -21.88 -4.07 24.74
CA THR A 8 -21.28 -2.85 24.21
C THR A 8 -19.82 -3.10 23.80
N TYR A 9 -19.02 -3.76 24.63
CA TYR A 9 -17.63 -4.09 24.34
C TYR A 9 -17.48 -4.95 23.07
N LEU A 10 -18.31 -5.99 22.93
CA LEU A 10 -18.32 -6.85 21.73
C LEU A 10 -18.69 -6.07 20.46
N ARG A 11 -19.63 -5.12 20.56
CA ARG A 11 -20.02 -4.26 19.43
C ARG A 11 -18.87 -3.38 18.96
N TRP A 12 -18.15 -2.76 19.90
CA TRP A 12 -16.98 -1.93 19.59
C TRP A 12 -15.82 -2.76 19.04
N ARG A 13 -15.59 -3.96 19.57
CA ARG A 13 -14.56 -4.88 19.05
C ARG A 13 -14.88 -5.32 17.62
N ASN A 14 -16.13 -5.63 17.31
CA ASN A 14 -16.53 -6.01 15.95
C ASN A 14 -16.45 -4.82 14.98
N GLN A 15 -16.89 -3.64 15.41
CA GLN A 15 -16.94 -2.45 14.55
C GLN A 15 -15.56 -1.86 14.27
N TYR A 16 -14.66 -1.83 15.26
CA TYR A 16 -13.36 -1.16 15.13
C TYR A 16 -12.16 -2.12 15.09
N GLY A 17 -12.32 -3.37 15.53
CA GLY A 17 -11.24 -4.36 15.51
C GLY A 17 -10.89 -4.82 14.10
N GLY A 18 -11.90 -5.05 13.25
CA GLY A 18 -11.70 -5.41 11.84
C GLY A 18 -11.20 -4.24 10.99
N MET A 19 -11.76 -3.04 11.22
CA MET A 19 -11.44 -1.83 10.46
C MET A 19 -9.94 -1.47 10.54
N LYS A 20 -9.34 -1.54 11.73
CA LYS A 20 -7.90 -1.29 11.91
C LYS A 20 -7.02 -2.31 11.17
N SER A 21 -7.46 -3.56 11.10
CA SER A 21 -6.74 -4.61 10.38
C SER A 21 -6.83 -4.44 8.86
N GLU A 22 -8.01 -4.04 8.36
CA GLU A 22 -8.22 -3.81 6.93
C GLU A 22 -7.44 -2.60 6.43
N GLU A 23 -7.42 -1.51 7.19
CA GLU A 23 -6.64 -0.32 6.87
C GLU A 23 -5.13 -0.59 6.86
N ALA A 24 -4.62 -1.36 7.83
CA ALA A 24 -3.23 -1.81 7.85
C ALA A 24 -2.88 -2.71 6.64
N ASN A 25 -3.78 -3.61 6.25
CA ASN A 25 -3.60 -4.46 5.06
C ASN A 25 -3.57 -3.62 3.77
N ARG A 26 -4.46 -2.65 3.65
CA ARG A 26 -4.49 -1.73 2.50
C ARG A 26 -3.23 -0.87 2.43
N LEU A 27 -2.75 -0.38 3.56
CA LEU A 27 -1.50 0.39 3.61
C LEU A 27 -0.32 -0.44 3.12
N LYS A 28 -0.19 -1.68 3.60
CA LYS A 28 0.86 -2.60 3.15
C LYS A 28 0.80 -2.88 1.64
N GLN A 29 -0.40 -3.10 1.09
CA GLN A 29 -0.58 -3.29 -0.35
C GLN A 29 -0.15 -2.06 -1.16
N LEU A 30 -0.48 -0.86 -0.68
CA LEU A 30 -0.07 0.39 -1.33
C LEU A 30 1.45 0.60 -1.25
N GLU A 31 2.08 0.24 -0.13
CA GLU A 31 3.55 0.30 0.02
C GLU A 31 4.25 -0.67 -0.94
N ASP A 32 3.77 -1.91 -1.04
CA ASP A 32 4.30 -2.91 -1.96
C ASP A 32 4.15 -2.48 -3.42
N GLU A 33 2.99 -1.92 -3.79
CA GLU A 33 2.76 -1.41 -5.14
C GLU A 33 3.63 -0.17 -5.44
N ASN A 34 3.78 0.74 -4.48
CA ASN A 34 4.64 1.90 -4.63
C ASN A 34 6.10 1.50 -4.87
N LYS A 35 6.57 0.44 -4.18
CA LYS A 35 7.91 -0.11 -4.38
C LYS A 35 8.08 -0.63 -5.81
N ARG A 36 7.14 -1.45 -6.30
CA ARG A 36 7.17 -1.97 -7.68
C ARG A 36 7.15 -0.87 -8.72
N LEU A 37 6.30 0.14 -8.52
CA LEU A 37 6.22 1.29 -9.44
C LEU A 37 7.53 2.09 -9.48
N LYS A 38 8.21 2.24 -8.34
CA LYS A 38 9.52 2.91 -8.29
C LYS A 38 10.61 2.13 -9.04
N GLU A 39 10.64 0.81 -8.87
CA GLU A 39 11.57 -0.05 -9.60
C GLU A 39 11.33 0.06 -11.12
N LEU A 40 10.08 -0.08 -11.57
CA LEU A 40 9.72 0.06 -12.97
C LEU A 40 10.07 1.45 -13.54
N ALA A 41 9.81 2.51 -12.79
CA ALA A 41 10.13 3.88 -13.20
C ALA A 41 11.64 4.10 -13.33
N PHE A 42 12.44 3.48 -12.46
CA PHE A 42 13.90 3.52 -12.56
C PHE A 42 14.38 2.81 -13.83
N ASP A 43 13.91 1.59 -14.09
CA ASP A 43 14.28 0.81 -15.26
C ASP A 43 13.93 1.54 -16.57
N LEU A 44 12.70 2.04 -16.68
CA LEU A 44 12.26 2.83 -17.84
C LEU A 44 13.08 4.11 -18.02
N SER A 45 13.48 4.76 -16.92
CA SER A 45 14.33 5.95 -16.99
C SER A 45 15.73 5.62 -17.48
N LEU A 46 16.27 4.45 -17.11
CA LEU A 46 17.58 3.98 -17.56
C LEU A 46 17.54 3.65 -19.06
N ASP A 47 16.53 2.91 -19.50
CA ASP A 47 16.33 2.57 -20.91
C ASP A 47 16.17 3.84 -21.76
N ASN A 48 15.37 4.80 -21.30
CA ASN A 48 15.19 6.07 -22.00
C ASN A 48 16.51 6.84 -22.16
N LYS A 49 17.36 6.85 -21.11
CA LYS A 49 18.68 7.48 -21.17
C LYS A 49 19.60 6.79 -22.17
N MET A 50 19.62 5.45 -22.19
CA MET A 50 20.42 4.71 -23.16
C MET A 50 19.96 4.97 -24.60
N LEU A 51 18.65 4.94 -24.85
CA LEU A 51 18.09 5.21 -26.17
C LEU A 51 18.45 6.62 -26.66
N LYS A 52 18.37 7.63 -25.78
CA LYS A 52 18.78 8.99 -26.10
C LYS A 52 20.27 9.08 -26.44
N TYR A 53 21.12 8.47 -25.62
CA TYR A 53 22.56 8.43 -25.86
C TYR A 53 22.91 7.81 -27.23
N ILE A 54 22.26 6.71 -27.60
CA ILE A 54 22.44 6.08 -28.92
C ILE A 54 21.94 7.00 -30.04
N SER A 55 20.80 7.68 -29.85
CA SER A 55 20.25 8.58 -30.87
C SER A 55 21.06 9.86 -31.07
N GLU A 56 21.76 10.33 -30.04
CA GLU A 56 22.62 11.52 -30.09
C GLU A 56 24.03 11.21 -30.61
N GLY A 57 24.45 9.94 -30.57
CA GLY A 57 25.78 9.47 -30.99
C GLY A 57 25.90 9.06 -32.46
N ASN A 58 24.87 9.27 -33.29
CA ASN A 58 24.86 9.03 -34.75
C ASN A 58 24.73 10.31 -35.55
#